data_AF-A0A075R634-F1
#
_entry.id   AF-A0A075R634-F1
#
_cell.length_a   1.000
_cell.length_b   1.000
_cell.length_c   1.000
_cell.angle_alpha   90.00
_cell.angle_beta   90.00
_cell.angle_gamma   90.00
#
_symmetry.space_group_name_H-M   'P 1'
#
loop_
_entity.id
_entity.type
_entity.pdbx_description
1 polymer ?
#
loop_
_entity_poly.entity_id
_entity_poly.type
_entity_poly.pdbx_seq_one_letter_code
_entity_poly.pdbx_strand_id
1 'polypeptide(L)'
;MKKILVGLCAATMMSVPAFAAEPSNVFSPKHTSVVTQISPVAQYTLTINNKTVGLGTEKIVVIEDQIMVPLKITSEALGFTLTLDEQKQTIHMDNGTMQTDLSMGNATYFAYSSKAIGMTAPLSLGVAPAIIEGSIYVPVDLYKVLLTDLNCVSIKDRVINISNDSMKPKKPASIGLPNPLVNYSTLDEAQKAVGFTFAVPETLPDGYQMKEIIVISNNMAKISYLNGDNQITYRTAKGNADISGDYNVYDKVKTIPVGNTQITVKGKDDSINLATWTKDGTSFSLSFDVPVNEKTLSTIIDGIK
;
A
#
# COMPACT_ATOMS: atom_id res chain seq x y z
N MET A 1 37.51 27.80 -62.92
CA MET A 1 37.39 29.25 -63.22
C MET A 1 35.90 29.60 -63.36
N LYS A 2 35.51 30.86 -63.06
CA LYS A 2 34.42 31.70 -63.66
C LYS A 2 33.34 30.98 -64.53
N LYS A 3 32.02 31.26 -64.47
CA LYS A 3 31.22 32.35 -63.85
C LYS A 3 29.70 32.03 -63.95
N ILE A 4 28.96 32.56 -62.98
CA ILE A 4 27.61 33.18 -63.00
C ILE A 4 26.95 33.49 -64.37
N LEU A 5 25.65 33.15 -64.53
CA LEU A 5 24.56 33.88 -65.25
C LEU A 5 23.20 33.20 -64.88
N VAL A 6 22.20 33.78 -64.19
CA VAL A 6 21.31 34.95 -64.37
C VAL A 6 20.08 34.73 -65.29
N GLY A 7 18.88 34.87 -64.69
CA GLY A 7 17.58 35.18 -65.31
C GLY A 7 16.40 34.45 -64.62
N LEU A 8 15.17 34.94 -64.50
CA LEU A 8 14.51 36.27 -64.51
C LEU A 8 12.99 36.02 -64.26
N CYS A 9 12.22 37.03 -63.80
CA CYS A 9 10.75 37.10 -63.56
C CYS A 9 10.31 36.80 -62.10
N ALA A 10 9.81 37.77 -61.30
CA ALA A 10 8.55 38.56 -61.40
C ALA A 10 7.30 37.70 -61.11
N ALA A 11 6.34 38.05 -60.24
CA ALA A 11 6.16 39.21 -59.34
C ALA A 11 5.48 38.69 -58.01
N THR A 12 4.88 39.41 -57.05
CA THR A 12 4.30 40.79 -56.92
C THR A 12 4.53 41.36 -55.50
N MET A 13 4.08 42.60 -55.25
CA MET A 13 3.99 43.21 -53.91
C MET A 13 2.61 42.97 -53.27
N MET A 14 2.52 42.88 -51.93
CA MET A 14 1.65 43.77 -51.15
C MET A 14 1.98 43.77 -49.64
N SER A 15 1.68 44.88 -48.99
CA SER A 15 2.11 45.26 -47.63
C SER A 15 1.27 44.64 -46.51
N VAL A 16 1.91 44.31 -45.38
CA VAL A 16 1.23 44.02 -44.12
C VAL A 16 1.19 45.30 -43.26
N PRO A 17 0.01 45.82 -42.86
CA PRO A 17 -0.07 46.83 -41.82
C PRO A 17 0.04 46.17 -40.43
N ALA A 18 0.87 46.73 -39.56
CA ALA A 18 0.86 46.40 -38.14
C ALA A 18 -0.32 47.08 -37.44
N PHE A 19 -0.96 46.41 -36.49
CA PHE A 19 -1.75 47.07 -35.43
C PHE A 19 -1.64 46.31 -34.11
N ALA A 20 -1.84 47.06 -33.01
CA ALA A 20 -1.43 46.71 -31.66
C ALA A 20 -2.55 46.07 -30.80
N ALA A 21 -2.20 45.84 -29.53
CA ALA A 21 -2.89 45.01 -28.54
C ALA A 21 -4.29 45.47 -28.08
N GLU A 22 -5.13 44.46 -27.77
CA GLU A 22 -6.02 44.31 -26.60
C GLU A 22 -7.13 45.34 -26.28
N PRO A 23 -8.15 44.97 -25.46
CA PRO A 23 -8.59 43.64 -24.99
C PRO A 23 -10.08 43.35 -25.37
N SER A 24 -10.72 42.45 -24.60
CA SER A 24 -12.15 42.11 -24.57
C SER A 24 -12.77 41.44 -25.80
N ASN A 25 -12.84 40.10 -25.76
CA ASN A 25 -13.87 39.37 -26.49
C ASN A 25 -14.81 38.63 -25.52
N VAL A 26 -16.06 39.10 -25.58
CA VAL A 26 -17.24 38.69 -24.83
C VAL A 26 -17.46 37.18 -24.89
N PHE A 27 -17.74 36.58 -23.74
CA PHE A 27 -18.17 35.20 -23.58
C PHE A 27 -19.39 34.89 -24.48
N SER A 28 -19.30 33.87 -25.33
CA SER A 28 -20.42 33.38 -26.15
C SER A 28 -20.41 31.85 -26.17
N PRO A 29 -21.21 31.17 -25.34
CA PRO A 29 -21.24 29.72 -25.27
C PRO A 29 -22.09 29.16 -26.41
N LYS A 30 -21.45 28.73 -27.50
CA LYS A 30 -22.08 27.80 -28.44
C LYS A 30 -21.75 26.37 -28.03
N HIS A 31 -22.50 25.83 -27.07
CA HIS A 31 -22.84 24.40 -26.95
C HIS A 31 -23.95 24.24 -25.91
N THR A 32 -25.19 24.49 -26.33
CA THR A 32 -26.38 24.23 -25.51
C THR A 32 -26.70 22.74 -25.52
N SER A 33 -26.08 21.97 -24.62
CA SER A 33 -26.58 20.64 -24.28
C SER A 33 -27.76 20.79 -23.32
N VAL A 34 -28.97 20.47 -23.80
CA VAL A 34 -30.20 20.57 -23.01
C VAL A 34 -30.23 19.44 -21.98
N VAL A 35 -30.07 19.79 -20.71
CA VAL A 35 -30.20 18.86 -19.57
C VAL A 35 -31.57 18.18 -19.64
N THR A 36 -31.56 16.86 -19.81
CA THR A 36 -32.78 16.05 -19.94
C THR A 36 -32.80 14.99 -18.84
N GLN A 37 -33.88 15.01 -18.04
CA GLN A 37 -34.16 14.13 -16.90
C GLN A 37 -33.30 14.31 -15.63
N ILE A 38 -33.67 15.33 -14.86
CA ILE A 38 -33.38 15.40 -13.42
C ILE A 38 -34.44 14.52 -12.71
N SER A 39 -34.03 13.36 -12.21
CA SER A 39 -34.89 12.53 -11.33
C SER A 39 -35.22 13.28 -10.03
N PRO A 40 -36.37 13.01 -9.36
CA PRO A 40 -36.83 13.81 -8.24
C PRO A 40 -35.77 13.87 -7.13
N VAL A 41 -35.57 15.06 -6.57
CA VAL A 41 -34.54 15.35 -5.54
C VAL A 41 -34.76 14.46 -4.31
N ALA A 42 -34.11 13.30 -4.31
CA ALA A 42 -33.98 12.47 -3.14
C ALA A 42 -33.14 13.27 -2.14
N GLN A 43 -33.76 13.72 -1.05
CA GLN A 43 -33.03 14.35 0.04
C GLN A 43 -32.09 13.32 0.66
N TYR A 44 -30.84 13.36 0.24
CA TYR A 44 -29.76 12.61 0.87
C TYR A 44 -29.21 13.40 2.05
N THR A 45 -28.95 12.72 3.15
CA THR A 45 -28.12 13.26 4.25
C THR A 45 -26.68 12.83 4.01
N LEU A 46 -25.74 13.76 4.13
CA LEU A 46 -24.31 13.49 4.01
C LEU A 46 -23.66 13.42 5.41
N THR A 47 -22.97 12.32 5.68
CA THR A 47 -22.12 12.15 6.86
C THR A 47 -20.69 11.92 6.40
N ILE A 48 -19.74 12.72 6.88
CA ILE A 48 -18.31 12.51 6.64
C ILE A 48 -17.62 12.32 7.98
N ASN A 49 -16.85 11.23 8.14
CA ASN A 49 -16.11 10.92 9.37
C ASN A 49 -17.00 10.95 10.63
N ASN A 50 -18.19 10.34 10.55
CA ASN A 50 -19.23 10.32 11.59
C ASN A 50 -19.80 11.70 11.99
N LYS A 51 -19.60 12.75 11.16
CA LYS A 51 -20.19 14.08 11.34
C LYS A 51 -21.11 14.41 10.17
N THR A 52 -22.33 14.87 10.44
CA THR A 52 -23.21 15.40 9.41
C THR A 52 -22.58 16.64 8.76
N VAL A 53 -22.48 16.65 7.43
CA VAL A 53 -21.94 17.76 6.65
C VAL A 53 -23.10 18.54 6.03
N GLY A 54 -23.21 19.83 6.37
CA GLY A 54 -24.17 20.73 5.76
C GLY A 54 -23.73 21.14 4.35
N LEU A 55 -24.64 21.00 3.38
CA LEU A 55 -24.40 21.40 1.98
C LEU A 55 -24.76 22.87 1.70
N GLY A 56 -25.34 23.58 2.68
CA GLY A 56 -25.79 24.96 2.52
C GLY A 56 -26.91 25.06 1.47
N THR A 57 -26.65 25.78 0.39
CA THR A 57 -27.55 25.90 -0.77
C THR A 57 -27.41 24.75 -1.77
N GLU A 58 -26.27 24.05 -1.76
CA GLU A 58 -25.97 22.93 -2.65
C GLU A 58 -26.76 21.67 -2.25
N LYS A 59 -26.93 20.74 -3.18
CA LYS A 59 -27.75 19.53 -2.98
C LYS A 59 -27.12 18.35 -3.70
N ILE A 60 -27.24 17.17 -3.12
CA ILE A 60 -26.85 15.93 -3.81
C ILE A 60 -27.85 15.68 -4.94
N VAL A 61 -27.32 15.40 -6.13
CA VAL A 61 -28.11 15.14 -7.34
C VAL A 61 -27.80 13.74 -7.88
N VAL A 62 -28.63 13.27 -8.81
CA VAL A 62 -28.38 12.03 -9.56
C VAL A 62 -28.27 12.39 -11.04
N ILE A 63 -27.17 11.96 -11.68
CA ILE A 63 -26.91 12.13 -13.12
C ILE A 63 -26.57 10.75 -13.66
N GLU A 64 -27.27 10.28 -14.69
CA GLU A 64 -27.02 8.97 -15.34
C GLU A 64 -26.86 7.82 -14.31
N ASP A 65 -27.82 7.75 -13.38
CA ASP A 65 -27.88 6.84 -12.23
C ASP A 65 -26.70 6.91 -11.21
N GLN A 66 -25.73 7.81 -11.41
CA GLN A 66 -24.68 8.11 -10.45
C GLN A 66 -25.10 9.19 -9.45
N ILE A 67 -24.85 8.92 -8.17
CA ILE A 67 -25.05 9.90 -7.09
C ILE A 67 -23.88 10.87 -7.09
N MET A 68 -24.17 12.14 -7.36
CA MET A 68 -23.18 13.20 -7.52
C MET A 68 -23.18 14.12 -6.29
N VAL A 69 -21.99 14.38 -5.75
CA VAL A 69 -21.79 15.21 -4.55
C VAL A 69 -20.96 16.45 -4.87
N PRO A 70 -21.14 17.58 -4.16
CA PRO A 70 -20.36 18.78 -4.43
C PRO A 70 -18.90 18.57 -4.01
N LEU A 71 -18.01 18.63 -5.00
CA LEU A 71 -16.60 18.26 -4.90
C LEU A 71 -15.90 19.03 -3.78
N LYS A 72 -16.04 20.37 -3.76
CA LYS A 72 -15.37 21.24 -2.78
C LYS A 72 -15.75 20.88 -1.34
N ILE A 73 -17.05 20.87 -1.02
CA ILE A 73 -17.55 20.57 0.33
C ILE A 73 -17.09 19.18 0.79
N THR A 74 -17.25 18.17 -0.06
CA THR A 74 -16.94 16.78 0.31
C THR A 74 -15.44 16.52 0.42
N SER A 75 -14.63 17.10 -0.45
CA SER A 75 -13.16 16.95 -0.46
C SER A 75 -12.48 17.69 0.69
N GLU A 76 -12.88 18.94 0.97
CA GLU A 76 -12.35 19.72 2.10
C GLU A 76 -12.67 19.02 3.45
N ALA A 77 -13.88 18.47 3.60
CA ALA A 77 -14.28 17.70 4.78
C ALA A 77 -13.49 16.37 4.96
N LEU A 78 -12.91 15.84 3.87
CA LEU A 78 -12.03 14.66 3.88
C LEU A 78 -10.54 15.01 4.01
N GLY A 79 -10.19 16.30 4.03
CA GLY A 79 -8.83 16.81 4.20
C GLY A 79 -8.05 17.04 2.90
N PHE A 80 -8.71 17.03 1.73
CA PHE A 80 -8.09 17.41 0.47
C PHE A 80 -8.07 18.93 0.30
N THR A 81 -6.96 19.45 -0.21
CA THR A 81 -6.89 20.77 -0.83
C THR A 81 -7.22 20.65 -2.32
N LEU A 82 -7.73 21.72 -2.93
CA LEU A 82 -8.08 21.78 -4.35
C LEU A 82 -7.38 22.98 -4.98
N THR A 83 -6.67 22.76 -6.09
CA THR A 83 -5.93 23.79 -6.84
C THR A 83 -6.26 23.65 -8.33
N LEU A 84 -6.56 24.75 -9.01
CA LEU A 84 -6.72 24.75 -10.47
C LEU A 84 -5.34 24.80 -11.14
N ASP A 85 -5.02 23.79 -11.94
CA ASP A 85 -3.89 23.80 -12.86
C ASP A 85 -4.37 24.40 -14.19
N GLU A 86 -4.16 25.70 -14.37
CA GLU A 86 -4.57 26.43 -15.57
C GLU A 86 -3.86 25.95 -16.84
N GLN A 87 -2.66 25.37 -16.74
CA GLN A 87 -1.92 24.88 -17.91
C GLN A 87 -2.48 23.56 -18.42
N LYS A 88 -2.86 22.65 -17.52
CA LYS A 88 -3.49 21.37 -17.86
C LYS A 88 -5.01 21.44 -17.98
N GLN A 89 -5.64 22.51 -17.51
CA GLN A 89 -7.09 22.63 -17.34
C GLN A 89 -7.67 21.52 -16.43
N THR A 90 -6.95 21.20 -15.35
CA THR A 90 -7.32 20.16 -14.38
C THR A 90 -7.44 20.70 -12.96
N ILE A 91 -8.28 20.08 -12.15
CA ILE A 91 -8.38 20.36 -10.72
C ILE A 91 -7.45 19.37 -10.01
N HIS A 92 -6.30 19.85 -9.56
CA HIS A 92 -5.40 19.10 -8.72
C HIS A 92 -5.99 18.98 -7.31
N MET A 93 -5.95 17.80 -6.73
CA MET A 93 -6.40 17.52 -5.37
C MET A 93 -5.32 16.77 -4.60
N ASP A 94 -5.02 17.17 -3.37
CA ASP A 94 -4.07 16.46 -2.48
C ASP A 94 -4.48 16.58 -1.00
N ASN A 95 -4.44 15.45 -0.28
CA ASN A 95 -4.60 15.40 1.19
C ASN A 95 -3.30 15.09 1.95
N GLY A 96 -2.15 15.21 1.29
CA GLY A 96 -0.83 14.89 1.82
C GLY A 96 -0.55 13.37 1.91
N THR A 97 -1.40 12.52 1.35
CA THR A 97 -1.22 11.05 1.29
C THR A 97 -1.54 10.50 -0.09
N MET A 98 -2.69 10.90 -0.63
CA MET A 98 -3.13 10.62 -2.00
C MET A 98 -3.51 11.93 -2.70
N GLN A 99 -3.24 11.95 -4.00
CA GLN A 99 -3.49 13.07 -4.90
C GLN A 99 -4.10 12.59 -6.24
N THR A 100 -4.77 13.50 -6.95
CA THR A 100 -5.35 13.26 -8.29
C THR A 100 -5.41 14.56 -9.09
N ASP A 101 -5.45 14.45 -10.43
CA ASP A 101 -5.72 15.56 -11.36
C ASP A 101 -7.05 15.27 -12.06
N LEU A 102 -8.13 15.99 -11.70
CA LEU A 102 -9.45 15.81 -12.33
C LEU A 102 -9.60 16.67 -13.60
N SER A 103 -9.93 16.03 -14.72
CA SER A 103 -10.28 16.72 -15.98
C SER A 103 -11.79 16.80 -16.17
N MET A 104 -12.30 17.97 -16.58
CA MET A 104 -13.70 18.11 -16.99
C MET A 104 -13.98 17.21 -18.22
N GLY A 105 -15.14 16.55 -18.24
CA GLY A 105 -15.55 15.68 -19.35
C GLY A 105 -14.89 14.29 -19.40
N ASN A 106 -14.01 13.94 -18.45
CA ASN A 106 -13.45 12.60 -18.33
C ASN A 106 -14.13 11.82 -17.18
N ALA A 107 -14.71 10.66 -17.48
CA ALA A 107 -15.35 9.76 -16.51
C ALA A 107 -14.39 8.70 -15.92
N THR A 108 -13.10 8.75 -16.27
CA THR A 108 -12.05 7.84 -15.76
C THR A 108 -11.23 8.52 -14.69
N TYR A 109 -11.13 7.87 -13.54
CA TYR A 109 -10.53 8.39 -12.32
C TYR A 109 -9.39 7.49 -11.82
N PHE A 110 -8.35 8.11 -11.25
CA PHE A 110 -7.23 7.42 -10.62
C PHE A 110 -6.66 8.31 -9.50
N ALA A 111 -5.91 7.72 -8.57
CA ALA A 111 -5.19 8.44 -7.53
C ALA A 111 -3.75 7.95 -7.45
N TYR A 112 -2.81 8.84 -7.14
CA TYR A 112 -1.40 8.53 -6.94
C TYR A 112 -0.93 9.03 -5.58
N SER A 113 0.14 8.45 -5.04
CA SER A 113 0.63 8.83 -3.71
C SER A 113 1.31 10.19 -3.72
N SER A 114 1.12 10.97 -2.67
CA SER A 114 1.85 12.23 -2.41
C SER A 114 3.24 12.01 -1.80
N LYS A 115 3.61 10.76 -1.50
CA LYS A 115 4.82 10.39 -0.73
C LYS A 115 5.66 9.25 -1.33
N ALA A 116 5.15 8.51 -2.30
CA ALA A 116 5.81 7.34 -2.88
C ALA A 116 5.50 7.18 -4.38
N ILE A 117 6.28 6.36 -5.07
CA ILE A 117 6.00 5.97 -6.46
C ILE A 117 4.90 4.90 -6.44
N GLY A 118 3.65 5.30 -6.69
CA GLY A 118 2.51 4.39 -6.74
C GLY A 118 1.23 5.10 -7.18
N MET A 119 0.39 4.39 -7.95
CA MET A 119 -0.87 4.89 -8.51
C MET A 119 -1.90 3.75 -8.55
N THR A 120 -3.19 4.07 -8.39
CA THR A 120 -4.29 3.12 -8.57
C THR A 120 -4.42 2.72 -10.04
N ALA A 121 -5.04 1.57 -10.32
CA ALA A 121 -5.58 1.32 -11.65
C ALA A 121 -6.63 2.41 -11.98
N PRO A 122 -6.71 2.89 -13.23
CA PRO A 122 -7.78 3.78 -13.67
C PRO A 122 -9.14 3.08 -13.60
N LEU A 123 -10.13 3.75 -13.03
CA LEU A 123 -11.51 3.27 -12.88
C LEU A 123 -12.48 4.23 -13.57
N SER A 124 -13.29 3.72 -14.50
CA SER A 124 -14.41 4.49 -15.04
C SER A 124 -15.61 4.42 -14.08
N LEU A 125 -16.18 5.58 -13.74
CA LEU A 125 -17.39 5.69 -12.91
C LEU A 125 -18.62 6.08 -13.74
N GLY A 126 -18.56 5.94 -15.07
CA GLY A 126 -19.64 6.24 -16.02
C GLY A 126 -19.85 7.72 -16.30
N VAL A 127 -19.82 8.57 -15.27
CA VAL A 127 -20.10 10.01 -15.36
C VAL A 127 -18.86 10.84 -15.04
N ALA A 128 -18.64 11.91 -15.81
CA ALA A 128 -17.55 12.86 -15.64
C ALA A 128 -17.89 13.98 -14.63
N PRO A 129 -16.91 14.79 -14.15
CA PRO A 129 -17.21 15.95 -13.33
C PRO A 129 -18.15 16.94 -14.06
N ALA A 130 -19.17 17.43 -13.35
CA ALA A 130 -20.21 18.32 -13.89
C ALA A 130 -20.24 19.66 -13.14
N ILE A 131 -20.64 20.75 -13.80
CA ILE A 131 -20.84 22.06 -13.16
C ILE A 131 -22.33 22.30 -13.01
N ILE A 132 -22.79 22.58 -11.79
CA ILE A 132 -24.19 22.84 -11.46
C ILE A 132 -24.22 24.09 -10.57
N GLU A 133 -24.94 25.13 -11.02
CA GLU A 133 -25.07 26.41 -10.31
C GLU A 133 -23.72 27.06 -9.91
N GLY A 134 -22.65 26.77 -10.67
CA GLY A 134 -21.29 27.26 -10.43
C GLY A 134 -20.39 26.34 -9.59
N SER A 135 -20.96 25.33 -8.94
CA SER A 135 -20.23 24.34 -8.15
C SER A 135 -19.93 23.07 -8.93
N ILE A 136 -18.79 22.44 -8.64
CA ILE A 136 -18.33 21.22 -9.33
C ILE A 136 -18.84 20.00 -8.57
N TYR A 137 -19.40 19.05 -9.30
CA TYR A 137 -19.97 17.80 -8.81
C TYR A 137 -19.24 16.60 -9.38
N VAL A 138 -19.05 15.58 -8.55
CA VAL A 138 -18.36 14.33 -8.90
C VAL A 138 -19.15 13.12 -8.41
N PRO A 139 -19.01 11.94 -9.04
CA PRO A 139 -19.60 10.71 -8.52
C PRO A 139 -19.08 10.45 -7.11
N VAL A 140 -19.96 10.12 -6.16
CA VAL A 140 -19.58 9.85 -4.77
C VAL A 140 -18.55 8.72 -4.65
N ASP A 141 -18.59 7.77 -5.58
CA ASP A 141 -17.65 6.64 -5.69
C ASP A 141 -16.22 7.06 -6.08
N LEU A 142 -15.98 8.32 -6.48
CA LEU A 142 -14.63 8.88 -6.59
C LEU A 142 -13.84 8.67 -5.30
N TYR A 143 -14.47 8.80 -4.14
CA TYR A 143 -13.81 8.62 -2.85
C TYR A 143 -13.38 7.18 -2.58
N LYS A 144 -13.93 6.17 -3.26
CA LYS A 144 -13.41 4.79 -3.21
C LYS A 144 -12.02 4.70 -3.86
N VAL A 145 -11.81 5.47 -4.95
CA VAL A 145 -10.51 5.59 -5.64
C VAL A 145 -9.54 6.43 -4.81
N LEU A 146 -9.96 7.63 -4.38
CA LEU A 146 -9.09 8.56 -3.66
C LEU A 146 -8.66 8.04 -2.28
N LEU A 147 -9.58 7.39 -1.54
CA LEU A 147 -9.32 6.84 -0.21
C LEU A 147 -8.79 5.39 -0.27
N THR A 148 -8.66 4.80 -1.47
CA THR A 148 -8.18 3.42 -1.73
C THR A 148 -8.92 2.31 -0.96
N ASP A 149 -10.20 2.53 -0.64
CA ASP A 149 -11.05 1.62 0.13
C ASP A 149 -12.46 1.60 -0.46
N LEU A 150 -12.90 0.44 -0.96
CA LEU A 150 -14.22 0.27 -1.57
C LEU A 150 -15.37 0.45 -0.57
N ASN A 151 -15.11 0.30 0.73
CA ASN A 151 -16.10 0.41 1.81
C ASN A 151 -16.15 1.82 2.42
N CYS A 152 -15.31 2.76 1.97
CA CYS A 152 -15.26 4.10 2.53
C CYS A 152 -16.56 4.88 2.28
N VAL A 153 -17.27 4.56 1.19
CA VAL A 153 -18.58 5.10 0.81
C VAL A 153 -19.64 4.03 1.04
N SER A 154 -20.67 4.35 1.82
CA SER A 154 -21.87 3.52 1.98
C SER A 154 -23.13 4.36 1.87
N ILE A 155 -24.17 3.78 1.26
CA ILE A 155 -25.45 4.47 0.99
C ILE A 155 -26.57 3.58 1.50
N LYS A 156 -27.26 4.02 2.55
CA LYS A 156 -28.36 3.28 3.18
C LYS A 156 -29.42 4.25 3.66
N ASP A 157 -30.69 3.96 3.40
CA ASP A 157 -31.84 4.75 3.87
C ASP A 157 -31.74 6.26 3.53
N ARG A 158 -31.16 6.57 2.36
CA ARG A 158 -30.81 7.94 1.86
C ARG A 158 -29.76 8.68 2.71
N VAL A 159 -29.01 7.99 3.57
CA VAL A 159 -27.80 8.53 4.20
C VAL A 159 -26.58 8.05 3.42
N ILE A 160 -25.78 8.99 2.94
CA ILE A 160 -24.47 8.77 2.33
C ILE A 160 -23.43 8.98 3.42
N ASN A 161 -22.67 7.95 3.73
CA ASN A 161 -21.58 8.00 4.70
C ASN A 161 -20.25 7.85 3.95
N ILE A 162 -19.32 8.78 4.18
CA ILE A 162 -17.95 8.73 3.66
C ILE A 162 -16.98 8.74 4.85
N SER A 163 -16.03 7.81 4.93
CA SER A 163 -15.01 7.80 6.00
C SER A 163 -13.58 7.70 5.48
N ASN A 164 -12.71 8.58 5.97
CA ASN A 164 -11.26 8.51 5.80
C ASN A 164 -10.54 7.79 6.96
N ASP A 165 -11.27 7.04 7.82
CA ASP A 165 -10.66 6.20 8.86
C ASP A 165 -9.73 5.10 8.29
N SER A 166 -9.84 4.81 6.99
CA SER A 166 -8.89 3.96 6.25
C SER A 166 -7.58 4.66 5.85
N MET A 167 -7.54 5.99 5.85
CA MET A 167 -6.34 6.79 5.56
C MET A 167 -5.62 7.32 6.81
N LYS A 168 -6.33 7.48 7.93
CA LYS A 168 -5.65 7.64 9.22
C LYS A 168 -4.77 6.39 9.43
N PRO A 169 -3.59 6.49 10.04
CA PRO A 169 -2.84 5.30 10.44
C PRO A 169 -3.72 4.51 11.40
N LYS A 170 -4.33 3.43 10.89
CA LYS A 170 -5.13 2.51 11.67
C LYS A 170 -4.23 1.92 12.73
N LYS A 171 -4.31 2.44 13.96
CA LYS A 171 -3.99 1.62 15.14
C LYS A 171 -4.97 0.45 15.04
N PRO A 172 -4.50 -0.77 14.75
CA PRO A 172 -5.31 -1.74 14.03
C PRO A 172 -6.54 -2.13 14.86
N ALA A 173 -7.72 -1.76 14.39
CA ALA A 173 -8.97 -2.31 14.87
C ALA A 173 -8.98 -3.78 14.47
N SER A 174 -8.72 -4.67 15.43
CA SER A 174 -8.58 -6.09 15.18
C SER A 174 -9.92 -6.73 14.82
N ILE A 175 -10.18 -6.81 13.52
CA ILE A 175 -10.83 -7.98 12.91
C ILE A 175 -9.80 -8.61 11.98
N GLY A 176 -8.62 -8.92 12.54
CA GLY A 176 -7.52 -9.47 11.79
C GLY A 176 -7.73 -10.96 11.49
N LEU A 177 -7.32 -11.39 10.30
CA LEU A 177 -6.51 -12.61 10.23
C LEU A 177 -5.45 -12.50 11.33
N PRO A 178 -5.26 -13.52 12.18
CA PRO A 178 -4.35 -13.42 13.31
C PRO A 178 -2.98 -12.95 12.79
N ASN A 179 -2.41 -11.92 13.40
CA ASN A 179 -1.06 -11.47 13.06
C ASN A 179 -0.17 -12.73 13.08
N PRO A 180 0.44 -13.12 11.96
CA PRO A 180 1.15 -14.37 11.90
C PRO A 180 2.31 -14.37 12.89
N LEU A 181 2.84 -13.23 13.33
CA LEU A 181 3.96 -13.10 14.27
C LEU A 181 3.46 -12.59 15.63
N VAL A 182 3.20 -13.49 16.59
CA VAL A 182 2.77 -13.13 17.95
C VAL A 182 3.93 -13.26 18.92
N ASN A 183 4.26 -12.17 19.64
CA ASN A 183 5.30 -12.16 20.68
C ASN A 183 4.77 -12.72 22.01
N TYR A 184 5.62 -13.45 22.73
CA TYR A 184 5.34 -14.03 24.05
C TYR A 184 6.42 -13.66 25.06
N SER A 185 6.04 -13.56 26.33
CA SER A 185 6.99 -13.26 27.43
C SER A 185 7.67 -14.52 27.98
N THR A 186 7.08 -15.69 27.74
CA THR A 186 7.55 -16.97 28.29
C THR A 186 7.48 -18.11 27.26
N LEU A 187 8.29 -19.15 27.47
CA LEU A 187 8.23 -20.38 26.66
C LEU A 187 6.89 -21.10 26.86
N ASP A 188 6.36 -21.16 28.07
CA ASP A 188 5.08 -21.80 28.39
C ASP A 188 3.90 -21.24 27.58
N GLU A 189 3.84 -19.92 27.40
CA GLU A 189 2.80 -19.29 26.57
C GLU A 189 2.99 -19.62 25.08
N ALA A 190 4.23 -19.58 24.59
CA ALA A 190 4.55 -19.93 23.20
C ALA A 190 4.25 -21.41 22.89
N GLN A 191 4.58 -22.33 23.79
CA GLN A 191 4.26 -23.77 23.70
C GLN A 191 2.74 -24.01 23.66
N LYS A 192 1.97 -23.32 24.51
CA LYS A 192 0.50 -23.36 24.46
C LYS A 192 -0.05 -22.84 23.14
N ALA A 193 0.56 -21.78 22.58
CA ALA A 193 0.13 -21.16 21.33
C ALA A 193 0.46 -21.98 20.07
N VAL A 194 1.58 -22.72 20.03
CA VAL A 194 1.87 -23.69 18.94
C VAL A 194 1.18 -25.04 19.12
N GLY A 195 0.62 -25.31 20.30
CA GLY A 195 -0.09 -26.56 20.61
C GLY A 195 0.83 -27.78 20.83
N PHE A 196 2.14 -27.58 21.07
CA PHE A 196 3.06 -28.66 21.41
C PHE A 196 4.23 -28.18 22.30
N THR A 197 4.72 -29.08 23.16
CA THR A 197 5.92 -28.86 23.97
C THR A 197 7.18 -29.01 23.11
N PHE A 198 8.12 -28.09 23.27
CA PHE A 198 9.43 -28.11 22.62
C PHE A 198 10.53 -27.66 23.59
N ALA A 199 11.70 -28.26 23.48
CA ALA A 199 12.90 -27.82 24.18
C ALA A 199 13.57 -26.64 23.48
N VAL A 200 14.44 -25.93 24.18
CA VAL A 200 15.32 -24.89 23.64
C VAL A 200 16.76 -25.21 24.03
N PRO A 201 17.79 -24.68 23.34
CA PRO A 201 19.18 -24.88 23.73
C PRO A 201 19.46 -24.50 25.19
N GLU A 202 19.85 -25.48 26.02
CA GLU A 202 20.35 -25.26 27.38
C GLU A 202 21.71 -24.53 27.40
N THR A 203 22.54 -24.74 26.38
CA THR A 203 23.88 -24.16 26.24
C THR A 203 24.01 -23.43 24.91
N LEU A 204 24.57 -22.23 24.96
CA LEU A 204 24.90 -21.39 23.79
C LEU A 204 26.33 -20.84 23.96
N PRO A 205 26.92 -20.25 22.91
CA PRO A 205 28.19 -19.53 23.04
C PRO A 205 28.07 -18.37 24.05
N ASP A 206 29.19 -18.00 24.66
CA ASP A 206 29.21 -17.00 25.73
C ASP A 206 28.60 -15.65 25.29
N GLY A 207 27.86 -15.02 26.21
CA GLY A 207 27.24 -13.71 26.02
C GLY A 207 25.86 -13.71 25.34
N TYR A 208 25.43 -14.80 24.72
CA TYR A 208 24.10 -14.90 24.11
C TYR A 208 22.99 -15.03 25.16
N GLN A 209 21.98 -14.15 25.08
CA GLN A 209 20.80 -14.17 25.96
C GLN A 209 19.52 -14.27 25.15
N MET A 210 18.54 -15.04 25.62
CA MET A 210 17.20 -15.06 25.02
C MET A 210 16.56 -13.67 25.12
N LYS A 211 16.08 -13.11 24.01
CA LYS A 211 15.46 -11.77 23.97
C LYS A 211 14.07 -11.74 23.36
N GLU A 212 13.78 -12.63 22.42
CA GLU A 212 12.54 -12.62 21.66
C GLU A 212 12.00 -14.04 21.53
N ILE A 213 10.72 -14.22 21.82
CA ILE A 213 9.97 -15.46 21.61
C ILE A 213 8.75 -15.10 20.77
N ILE A 214 8.72 -15.58 19.53
CA ILE A 214 7.62 -15.36 18.58
C ILE A 214 7.02 -16.70 18.20
N VAL A 215 5.69 -16.77 18.13
CA VAL A 215 5.00 -17.82 17.37
C VAL A 215 4.63 -17.27 15.99
N ILE A 216 5.04 -18.02 14.97
CA ILE A 216 4.71 -17.81 13.56
C ILE A 216 3.51 -18.69 13.19
N SER A 217 2.47 -18.09 12.60
CA SER A 217 1.26 -18.73 12.07
C SER A 217 0.57 -19.74 13.01
N ASN A 218 0.66 -19.51 14.33
CA ASN A 218 0.16 -20.39 15.40
C ASN A 218 0.69 -21.84 15.35
N ASN A 219 1.82 -22.11 14.69
CA ASN A 219 2.33 -23.48 14.52
C ASN A 219 3.87 -23.64 14.58
N MET A 220 4.62 -22.54 14.59
CA MET A 220 6.08 -22.54 14.62
C MET A 220 6.58 -21.56 15.68
N ALA A 221 7.44 -22.01 16.59
CA ALA A 221 8.15 -21.11 17.50
C ALA A 221 9.46 -20.61 16.85
N LYS A 222 9.76 -19.32 17.02
CA LYS A 222 11.03 -18.66 16.69
C LYS A 222 11.55 -18.02 17.98
N ILE A 223 12.75 -18.40 18.40
CA ILE A 223 13.45 -17.83 19.55
C ILE A 223 14.70 -17.13 19.04
N SER A 224 14.89 -15.86 19.39
CA SER A 224 16.08 -15.08 19.05
C SER A 224 16.93 -14.86 20.30
N TYR A 225 18.21 -15.23 20.21
CA TYR A 225 19.22 -15.00 21.23
C TYR A 225 20.21 -13.94 20.73
N LEU A 226 20.50 -12.92 21.53
CA LEU A 226 21.36 -11.79 21.12
C LEU A 226 22.62 -11.69 21.97
N ASN A 227 23.72 -11.31 21.32
CA ASN A 227 24.99 -10.88 21.94
C ASN A 227 25.52 -9.64 21.20
N GLY A 228 25.21 -8.46 21.73
CA GLY A 228 25.37 -7.20 20.99
C GLY A 228 24.49 -7.19 19.75
N ASP A 229 25.08 -6.88 18.59
CA ASP A 229 24.41 -6.88 17.29
C ASP A 229 24.29 -8.28 16.66
N ASN A 230 24.87 -9.33 17.26
CA ASN A 230 24.87 -10.69 16.70
C ASN A 230 23.69 -11.51 17.23
N GLN A 231 23.03 -12.27 16.34
CA GLN A 231 21.91 -13.14 16.66
C GLN A 231 22.20 -14.63 16.39
N ILE A 232 21.62 -15.47 17.26
CA ILE A 232 21.33 -16.88 16.97
C ILE A 232 19.82 -17.03 16.91
N THR A 233 19.29 -17.61 15.83
CA THR A 233 17.85 -17.86 15.67
C THR A 233 17.59 -19.36 15.76
N TYR A 234 16.82 -19.77 16.76
CA TYR A 234 16.27 -21.12 16.84
C TYR A 234 14.82 -21.12 16.34
N ARG A 235 14.43 -22.14 15.56
CA ARG A 235 13.03 -22.37 15.20
C ARG A 235 12.65 -23.83 15.36
N THR A 236 11.38 -24.07 15.70
CA THR A 236 10.78 -25.40 15.77
C THR A 236 9.30 -25.39 15.37
N ALA A 237 8.87 -26.42 14.64
CA ALA A 237 7.48 -26.61 14.20
C ALA A 237 7.18 -28.10 14.00
N LYS A 238 5.92 -28.51 14.12
CA LYS A 238 5.51 -29.86 13.69
C LYS A 238 5.59 -29.99 12.16
N GLY A 239 6.11 -31.12 11.68
CA GLY A 239 6.41 -31.37 10.27
C GLY A 239 7.82 -31.90 10.05
N ASN A 240 8.19 -32.05 8.77
CA ASN A 240 9.50 -32.56 8.33
C ASN A 240 10.15 -31.67 7.25
N ALA A 241 9.74 -30.41 7.12
CA ALA A 241 10.26 -29.46 6.12
C ALA A 241 11.41 -28.60 6.68
N ASP A 242 12.19 -27.95 5.81
CA ASP A 242 13.11 -26.88 6.22
C ASP A 242 12.28 -25.64 6.63
N ILE A 243 12.44 -25.20 7.88
CA ILE A 243 11.71 -24.07 8.48
C ILE A 243 12.62 -22.86 8.78
N SER A 244 13.89 -22.93 8.38
CA SER A 244 14.89 -21.89 8.63
C SER A 244 14.47 -20.50 8.15
N GLY A 245 13.71 -20.45 7.04
CA GLY A 245 13.45 -19.21 6.32
C GLY A 245 14.72 -18.58 5.75
N ASP A 246 15.77 -19.38 5.59
CA ASP A 246 17.05 -18.98 5.04
C ASP A 246 17.11 -19.34 3.55
N TYR A 247 17.18 -18.31 2.72
CA TYR A 247 17.23 -18.42 1.25
C TYR A 247 18.63 -18.18 0.69
N ASN A 248 19.66 -18.10 1.55
CA ASN A 248 21.04 -17.89 1.11
C ASN A 248 21.59 -19.15 0.42
N VAL A 249 22.49 -18.93 -0.54
CA VAL A 249 23.29 -19.99 -1.17
C VAL A 249 24.62 -20.09 -0.41
N TYR A 250 25.03 -21.33 -0.12
CA TYR A 250 26.22 -21.63 0.68
C TYR A 250 27.24 -22.43 -0.13
N ASP A 251 28.52 -22.10 0.04
CA ASP A 251 29.65 -22.79 -0.61
C ASP A 251 29.69 -24.29 -0.25
N LYS A 252 29.26 -24.65 0.96
CA LYS A 252 29.29 -26.03 1.48
C LYS A 252 27.97 -26.38 2.13
N VAL A 253 27.41 -27.52 1.73
CA VAL A 253 26.29 -28.21 2.39
C VAL A 253 26.72 -29.64 2.67
N LYS A 254 26.56 -30.10 3.91
CA LYS A 254 26.88 -31.48 4.33
C LYS A 254 25.92 -31.96 5.40
N THR A 255 25.88 -33.26 5.66
CA THR A 255 25.13 -33.84 6.77
C THR A 255 26.10 -34.40 7.79
N ILE A 256 25.88 -34.12 9.08
CA ILE A 256 26.68 -34.59 10.20
C ILE A 256 25.79 -35.30 11.24
N PRO A 257 26.25 -36.38 11.89
CA PRO A 257 25.52 -37.02 12.98
C PRO A 257 25.73 -36.27 14.30
N VAL A 258 24.64 -35.98 15.01
CA VAL A 258 24.64 -35.51 16.41
C VAL A 258 23.75 -36.46 17.22
N GLY A 259 24.38 -37.29 18.06
CA GLY A 259 23.74 -38.46 18.65
C GLY A 259 23.14 -39.37 17.57
N ASN A 260 21.84 -39.64 17.68
CA ASN A 260 21.08 -40.44 16.69
C ASN A 260 20.42 -39.57 15.58
N THR A 261 20.69 -38.26 15.55
CA THR A 261 20.03 -37.31 14.65
C THR A 261 20.97 -36.91 13.51
N GLN A 262 20.47 -36.90 12.27
CA GLN A 262 21.22 -36.40 11.12
C GLN A 262 20.93 -34.91 10.93
N ILE A 263 21.97 -34.07 11.00
CA ILE A 263 21.87 -32.62 10.92
C ILE A 263 22.42 -32.15 9.57
N THR A 264 21.62 -31.47 8.76
CA THR A 264 22.10 -30.81 7.54
C THR A 264 22.67 -29.46 7.93
N VAL A 265 23.95 -29.22 7.62
CA VAL A 265 24.66 -27.98 7.93
C VAL A 265 25.09 -27.28 6.65
N LYS A 266 24.89 -25.96 6.60
CA LYS A 266 25.21 -25.07 5.48
C LYS A 266 26.13 -23.95 5.97
N GLY A 267 27.12 -23.58 5.16
CA GLY A 267 28.12 -22.59 5.53
C GLY A 267 29.28 -22.53 4.53
N LYS A 268 30.46 -22.20 5.03
CA LYS A 268 31.69 -22.06 4.25
C LYS A 268 32.86 -22.71 4.97
N ASP A 269 33.73 -23.39 4.23
CA ASP A 269 34.88 -24.11 4.77
C ASP A 269 34.46 -25.04 5.94
N ASP A 270 34.92 -24.84 7.16
CA ASP A 270 34.45 -25.60 8.34
C ASP A 270 33.58 -24.76 9.31
N SER A 271 33.17 -23.58 8.86
CA SER A 271 32.24 -22.67 9.52
C SER A 271 30.80 -22.97 9.11
N ILE A 272 29.90 -23.00 10.08
CA ILE A 272 28.47 -23.30 9.92
C ILE A 272 27.65 -22.06 10.27
N ASN A 273 26.82 -21.62 9.32
CA ASN A 273 25.87 -20.52 9.49
C ASN A 273 24.44 -21.01 9.69
N LEU A 274 24.11 -22.18 9.17
CA LEU A 274 22.78 -22.77 9.28
C LEU A 274 22.87 -24.26 9.56
N ALA A 275 22.07 -24.74 10.51
CA ALA A 275 21.82 -26.15 10.75
C ALA A 275 20.31 -26.42 10.70
N THR A 276 19.89 -27.47 10.00
CA THR A 276 18.48 -27.91 9.92
C THR A 276 18.39 -29.41 10.12
N TRP A 277 17.36 -29.86 10.84
CA TRP A 277 17.11 -31.28 11.09
C TRP A 277 15.65 -31.55 11.39
N THR A 278 15.30 -32.83 11.38
CA THR A 278 13.98 -33.32 11.80
C THR A 278 14.16 -34.43 12.83
N LYS A 279 13.29 -34.48 13.83
CA LYS A 279 13.26 -35.53 14.85
C LYS A 279 11.82 -35.69 15.34
N ASP A 280 11.33 -36.93 15.41
CA ASP A 280 10.01 -37.29 15.95
C ASP A 280 8.85 -36.42 15.40
N GLY A 281 8.81 -36.26 14.08
CA GLY A 281 7.79 -35.47 13.37
C GLY A 281 7.84 -33.96 13.64
N THR A 282 8.99 -33.46 14.06
CA THR A 282 9.23 -32.05 14.39
C THR A 282 10.45 -31.55 13.60
N SER A 283 10.27 -30.43 12.91
CA SER A 283 11.33 -29.70 12.20
C SER A 283 12.03 -28.73 13.14
N PHE A 284 13.33 -28.53 12.90
CA PHE A 284 14.18 -27.65 13.68
C PHE A 284 15.18 -26.92 12.78
N SER A 285 15.54 -25.69 13.19
CA SER A 285 16.66 -24.96 12.58
C SER A 285 17.40 -24.08 13.60
N LEU A 286 18.71 -23.94 13.42
CA LEU A 286 19.55 -22.95 14.08
C LEU A 286 20.28 -22.13 13.00
N SER A 287 20.10 -20.82 12.98
CA SER A 287 20.90 -19.89 12.17
C SER A 287 21.82 -19.05 13.06
N PHE A 288 23.01 -18.71 12.56
CA PHE A 288 24.07 -18.02 13.27
C PHE A 288 24.65 -16.88 12.42
N ASP A 289 24.57 -15.65 12.92
CA ASP A 289 25.23 -14.49 12.28
C ASP A 289 26.75 -14.62 12.35
N VAL A 290 27.27 -15.03 13.52
CA VAL A 290 28.66 -15.44 13.72
C VAL A 290 28.76 -16.96 13.56
N PRO A 291 29.41 -17.48 12.51
CA PRO A 291 29.46 -18.92 12.26
C PRO A 291 30.09 -19.72 13.41
N VAL A 292 29.61 -20.95 13.59
CA VAL A 292 30.14 -21.90 14.59
C VAL A 292 30.82 -23.10 13.92
N ASN A 293 31.67 -23.82 14.66
CA ASN A 293 32.21 -25.11 14.22
C ASN A 293 31.30 -26.28 14.63
N GLU A 294 31.54 -27.46 14.07
CA GLU A 294 30.76 -28.68 14.37
C GLU A 294 30.68 -29.01 15.87
N LYS A 295 31.78 -28.89 16.62
CA LYS A 295 31.80 -29.24 18.05
C LYS A 295 30.84 -28.35 18.85
N THR A 296 30.90 -27.04 18.60
CA THR A 296 29.99 -26.07 19.21
C THR A 296 28.55 -26.36 18.82
N LEU A 297 28.26 -26.61 17.54
CA LEU A 297 26.91 -26.96 17.08
C LEU A 297 26.39 -28.24 17.74
N SER A 298 27.19 -29.29 17.84
CA SER A 298 26.81 -30.55 18.48
C SER A 298 26.45 -30.33 19.95
N THR A 299 27.23 -29.55 20.70
CA THR A 299 26.91 -29.20 22.10
C THR A 299 25.59 -28.45 22.23
N ILE A 300 25.29 -27.52 21.30
CA ILE A 300 24.02 -26.77 21.29
C ILE A 300 22.85 -27.72 21.02
N ILE A 301 22.95 -28.60 20.01
CA ILE A 301 21.88 -29.53 19.63
C ILE A 301 21.67 -30.62 20.68
N ASP A 302 22.74 -31.16 21.27
CA ASP A 302 22.64 -32.12 22.38
C ASP A 302 21.95 -31.51 23.61
N GLY A 303 21.99 -30.18 23.78
CA GLY A 303 21.26 -29.43 24.81
C GLY A 303 19.78 -29.16 24.49
N ILE A 304 19.20 -29.76 23.46
CA ILE A 304 17.78 -29.65 23.10
C ILE A 304 17.09 -31.00 23.37
N LYS A 305 16.54 -31.18 24.57
CA LYS A 305 15.96 -32.46 25.05
C LYS A 305 14.51 -32.34 25.51
#